data_AF-A0A059LF39-F1
#
_entry.id   AF-A0A059LF39-F1
#
_cell.length_a   1.000
_cell.length_b   1.000
_cell.length_c   1.000
_cell.angle_alpha   90.00
_cell.angle_beta   90.00
_cell.angle_gamma   90.00
#
_symmetry.space_group_name_H-M   'P 1'
#
loop_
_entity.id
_entity.type
_entity.pdbx_description
1 polymer ?
#
loop_
_entity_poly.entity_id
_entity_poly.type
_entity_poly.pdbx_seq_one_letter_code
_entity_poly.pdbx_strand_id
1 'polypeptide(L)'
;MRNCDAFTYIPQYGRGTASLNVAVATSIVLQHFATWAGYAEREREGFKFVVADRPPPERRTGVVKRIVPAQSDDAGEEMAAVDFSGDGCDLMAGESV
;
A
#
# COMPACT_ATOMS: atom_id res chain seq x y z
N MET A 1 -5.36 26.88 -10.50
CA MET A 1 -4.31 26.08 -11.18
C MET A 1 -2.97 26.81 -11.02
N ARG A 2 -2.45 26.87 -9.78
CA ARG A 2 -1.27 27.67 -9.41
C ARG A 2 -0.29 26.91 -8.50
N ASN A 3 -0.55 25.62 -8.25
CA ASN A 3 0.15 24.81 -7.25
C ASN A 3 0.83 23.59 -7.89
N CYS A 4 1.19 23.64 -9.17
CA CYS A 4 1.90 22.57 -9.87
C CYS A 4 3.10 23.16 -10.60
N ASP A 5 4.26 22.53 -10.47
CA ASP A 5 5.50 22.97 -11.13
C ASP A 5 5.54 22.55 -12.61
N ALA A 6 4.95 21.41 -12.95
CA ALA A 6 4.89 20.89 -14.30
C ALA A 6 3.62 20.07 -14.56
N PHE A 7 3.28 19.92 -15.85
CA PHE A 7 2.18 19.08 -16.31
C PHE A 7 2.72 17.97 -17.23
N THR A 8 2.37 16.74 -16.91
CA THR A 8 2.71 15.55 -17.70
C THR A 8 1.45 14.95 -18.30
N TYR A 9 1.53 14.52 -19.55
CA TYR A 9 0.42 13.93 -20.29
C TYR A 9 0.74 12.48 -20.67
N ILE A 10 -0.26 11.59 -20.59
CA ILE A 10 -0.18 10.23 -21.09
C ILE A 10 -0.75 10.22 -22.53
N PRO A 11 0.08 9.93 -23.56
CA PRO A 11 -0.38 9.90 -24.94
C PRO A 11 -1.54 8.93 -25.16
N GLN A 12 -2.58 9.40 -25.86
CA GLN A 12 -3.72 8.58 -26.30
C GLN A 12 -3.70 8.52 -27.83
N TYR A 13 -3.61 7.32 -28.39
CA TYR A 13 -3.53 7.12 -29.84
C TYR A 13 -4.90 6.82 -30.49
N GLY A 14 -5.92 6.55 -29.67
CA GLY A 14 -7.29 6.30 -30.13
C GLY A 14 -8.18 7.54 -30.04
N ARG A 15 -9.22 7.60 -30.88
CA ARG A 15 -10.24 8.68 -30.86
C ARG A 15 -11.46 8.37 -29.98
N GLY A 16 -11.50 7.19 -29.36
CA GLY A 16 -12.68 6.68 -28.65
C GLY A 16 -12.88 7.24 -27.24
N THR A 17 -11.89 7.95 -26.70
CA THR A 17 -11.93 8.50 -25.34
C THR A 17 -11.11 9.79 -25.29
N ALA A 18 -11.57 10.74 -24.48
CA ALA A 18 -10.87 11.99 -24.21
C ALA A 18 -9.83 11.86 -23.07
N SER A 19 -10.00 10.88 -22.18
CA SER A 19 -9.14 10.70 -21.00
C SER A 19 -9.15 9.27 -20.48
N LEU A 20 -8.05 8.87 -19.86
CA LEU A 20 -8.00 7.59 -19.15
C LEU A 20 -8.77 7.69 -17.82
N ASN A 21 -9.22 6.54 -17.33
CA ASN A 21 -9.69 6.41 -15.96
C ASN A 21 -8.60 6.90 -14.98
N VAL A 22 -9.00 7.62 -13.94
CA VAL A 22 -8.08 8.23 -12.97
C VAL A 22 -7.17 7.19 -12.30
N ALA A 23 -7.71 6.04 -11.88
CA ALA A 23 -6.90 4.98 -11.27
C ALA A 23 -5.88 4.40 -12.26
N VAL A 24 -6.26 4.29 -13.54
CA VAL A 24 -5.36 3.82 -14.60
C VAL A 24 -4.26 4.86 -14.89
N ALA A 25 -4.60 6.15 -14.94
CA ALA A 25 -3.61 7.20 -15.11
C ALA A 25 -2.61 7.23 -13.94
N THR A 26 -3.11 7.14 -12.71
CA THR A 26 -2.28 7.09 -11.51
C THR A 26 -1.37 5.86 -11.49
N SER A 27 -1.87 4.67 -11.86
CA SER A 27 -1.04 3.46 -11.86
C SER A 27 0.09 3.53 -12.88
N ILE A 28 -0.14 4.11 -14.06
CA ILE A 28 0.92 4.34 -15.06
C ILE A 28 1.99 5.28 -14.48
N VAL A 29 1.59 6.41 -13.90
CA VAL A 29 2.53 7.38 -13.32
C VAL A 29 3.36 6.75 -12.20
N LEU A 30 2.74 6.03 -11.28
CA LEU A 30 3.43 5.36 -10.18
C LEU A 30 4.35 4.24 -10.66
N GLN A 31 3.97 3.49 -11.69
CA GLN A 31 4.84 2.47 -12.28
C GLN A 31 6.10 3.08 -12.89
N HIS A 32 5.96 4.17 -13.66
CA HIS A 32 7.11 4.88 -14.23
C HIS A 32 8.02 5.43 -13.13
N PHE A 33 7.43 6.02 -12.08
CA PHE A 33 8.17 6.50 -10.92
C PHE A 33 8.91 5.36 -10.21
N ALA A 34 8.26 4.21 -9.97
CA ALA A 34 8.87 3.06 -9.32
C ALA A 34 10.04 2.49 -10.13
N THR A 35 9.91 2.41 -11.47
CA THR A 35 11.01 1.98 -12.36
C THR A 35 12.18 2.96 -12.31
N TRP A 36 11.91 4.26 -12.32
CA TRP A 36 12.95 5.30 -12.20
C TRP A 36 13.64 5.29 -10.83
N ALA A 37 12.87 5.12 -9.75
CA ALA A 37 13.36 5.07 -8.38
C ALA A 37 13.99 3.73 -7.99
N GLY A 38 13.91 2.71 -8.85
CA GLY A 38 14.49 1.39 -8.61
C GLY A 38 13.78 0.59 -7.51
N TYR A 39 12.48 0.77 -7.33
CA TYR A 39 11.73 0.00 -6.35
C TYR A 39 11.67 -1.48 -6.72
N ALA A 40 11.89 -2.35 -5.73
CA ALA A 40 11.79 -3.79 -5.90
C ALA A 40 10.33 -4.22 -6.08
N GLU A 41 10.10 -5.13 -7.02
CA GLU A 41 8.77 -5.73 -7.20
C GLU A 41 8.41 -6.61 -5.99
N ARG A 42 7.16 -6.50 -5.52
CA ARG A 42 6.63 -7.37 -4.47
C ARG A 42 6.59 -8.81 -4.97
N GLU A 43 6.72 -9.76 -4.06
CA GLU A 43 6.62 -11.19 -4.37
C GLU A 43 5.30 -11.53 -5.08
N ARG A 44 5.40 -12.36 -6.12
CA ARG A 44 4.29 -12.77 -6.97
C ARG A 44 4.21 -14.27 -7.07
N GLU A 45 2.99 -14.76 -6.96
CA GLU A 45 2.62 -16.13 -7.31
C GLU A 45 1.87 -16.07 -8.64
N GLY A 46 2.58 -16.36 -9.74
CA GLY A 46 2.06 -16.21 -11.10
C GLY A 46 1.63 -14.76 -11.43
N PHE A 47 0.32 -14.55 -11.58
CA PHE A 47 -0.27 -13.25 -11.95
C PHE A 47 -0.80 -12.45 -10.76
N LYS A 48 -0.66 -12.95 -9.52
CA LYS A 48 -1.15 -12.29 -8.31
C LYS A 48 0.00 -11.93 -7.38
N PHE A 49 -0.15 -10.80 -6.69
CA PHE A 49 0.75 -10.42 -5.61
C PHE A 49 0.42 -11.18 -4.33
N VAL A 50 1.46 -11.62 -3.62
CA VAL A 50 1.32 -12.20 -2.29
C VAL A 50 0.91 -11.09 -1.33
N VAL A 51 -0.32 -11.19 -0.81
CA VAL A 51 -0.88 -10.22 0.14
C VAL A 51 -0.57 -10.72 1.55
N ALA A 52 -0.11 -9.84 2.43
CA ALA A 52 0.07 -10.16 3.84
C ALA A 52 -1.25 -10.64 4.45
N ASP A 53 -1.15 -11.48 5.48
CA ASP A 53 -2.34 -12.00 6.16
C ASP A 53 -3.23 -10.85 6.62
N ARG A 54 -4.53 -10.98 6.34
CA ARG A 54 -5.53 -10.07 6.88
C ARG A 54 -5.46 -10.17 8.41
N PRO A 55 -5.31 -9.05 9.14
CA PRO A 55 -5.35 -9.10 10.60
C PRO A 55 -6.66 -9.77 11.05
N PRO A 56 -6.62 -10.62 12.09
CA PRO A 56 -7.79 -11.36 12.52
C PRO A 56 -8.95 -10.39 12.75
N PRO A 57 -10.17 -10.74 12.31
CA PRO A 57 -11.33 -9.87 12.51
C PRO A 57 -11.46 -9.60 14.00
N GLU A 58 -11.36 -8.33 14.40
CA GLU A 58 -11.62 -7.92 15.77
C GLU A 58 -13.03 -8.43 16.11
N ARG A 59 -13.11 -9.33 17.10
CA ARG A 59 -14.39 -9.90 17.54
C ARG A 59 -15.28 -8.71 17.87
N ARG A 60 -16.35 -8.53 17.09
CA ARG A 60 -17.39 -7.55 17.39
C ARG A 60 -18.13 -7.99 18.65
N THR A 61 -17.51 -7.82 19.81
CA THR A 61 -18.27 -7.62 21.04
C THR A 61 -19.09 -6.37 20.77
N GLY A 62 -20.43 -6.45 20.89
CA GLY A 62 -21.39 -5.42 20.48
C GLY A 62 -21.29 -4.12 21.29
N VAL A 63 -20.14 -3.47 21.29
CA VAL A 63 -19.93 -2.13 21.78
C VAL A 63 -19.94 -1.22 20.56
N VAL A 64 -21.07 -0.56 20.33
CA VAL A 64 -21.14 0.57 19.42
C VAL A 64 -20.22 1.65 19.99
N LYS A 65 -18.99 1.76 19.48
CA LYS A 65 -18.16 2.93 19.76
C LYS A 65 -18.90 4.13 19.20
N ARG A 66 -19.44 4.96 20.09
CA ARG A 66 -19.98 6.28 19.74
C ARG A 66 -18.87 7.01 19.02
N ILE A 67 -19.10 7.39 17.76
CA ILE A 67 -18.20 8.30 17.05
C ILE A 67 -18.31 9.64 17.78
N VAL A 68 -17.37 9.90 18.68
CA VAL A 68 -17.06 11.24 19.16
C VAL A 68 -16.09 11.84 18.15
N PRO A 69 -16.31 13.08 17.67
CA PRO A 69 -15.36 13.73 16.78
C PRO A 69 -14.05 13.93 17.54
N ALA A 70 -13.01 13.18 17.16
CA ALA A 70 -11.66 13.44 17.60
C ALA A 70 -11.19 14.73 16.91
N GLN A 71 -10.87 15.74 17.71
CA GLN A 71 -10.26 16.96 17.23
C GLN A 71 -8.91 16.63 16.59
N SER A 72 -8.67 17.28 15.45
CA SER A 72 -7.43 17.24 14.68
C SER A 72 -6.30 17.85 15.49
N ASP A 73 -5.25 17.07 15.78
CA ASP A 73 -3.93 17.62 16.08
C ASP A 73 -2.87 16.71 15.43
N ASP A 74 -2.01 17.40 14.67
CA ASP A 74 -0.75 17.08 14.02
C ASP A 74 -0.13 15.67 14.14
N ALA A 75 0.16 15.04 12.98
CA ALA A 75 1.44 14.40 12.66
C ALA A 75 1.37 13.74 11.28
N GLY A 76 2.09 14.31 10.31
CA GLY A 76 2.17 13.77 8.95
C GLY A 76 3.58 13.88 8.38
N GLU A 77 4.61 13.67 9.19
CA GLU A 77 5.97 13.43 8.71
C GLU A 77 6.65 12.46 9.69
N GLU A 78 6.81 11.19 9.31
CA GLU A 78 8.14 10.59 9.29
C GLU A 78 8.16 9.33 8.41
N MET A 79 9.07 9.37 7.46
CA MET A 79 9.51 8.28 6.63
C MET A 79 10.41 7.35 7.45
N ALA A 80 10.26 6.05 7.19
CA ALA A 80 11.17 4.95 7.52
C ALA A 80 11.24 4.46 8.98
N ALA A 81 10.96 3.16 9.12
CA ALA A 81 11.76 2.28 9.99
C ALA A 81 11.82 0.89 9.34
N VAL A 82 12.79 0.73 8.46
CA VAL A 82 13.55 -0.53 8.36
C VAL A 82 14.48 -0.55 9.59
N ASP A 83 14.37 -1.57 10.45
CA ASP A 83 15.42 -2.58 10.69
C ASP A 83 15.43 -3.29 12.08
N PHE A 84 15.77 -4.58 11.99
CA PHE A 84 16.65 -5.44 12.81
C PHE A 84 16.52 -5.50 14.35
N SER A 85 16.02 -6.64 14.84
CA SER A 85 16.63 -7.48 15.90
C SER A 85 15.83 -8.80 15.91
N GLY A 86 16.37 -10.01 15.72
CA GLY A 86 17.60 -10.55 16.30
C GLY A 86 17.24 -11.43 17.51
N ASP A 87 17.37 -12.74 17.33
CA ASP A 87 17.56 -13.84 18.30
C ASP A 87 16.40 -14.41 19.16
N GLY A 88 16.41 -15.74 19.23
CA GLY A 88 15.82 -16.53 20.33
C GLY A 88 14.95 -17.71 19.87
N CYS A 89 15.57 -18.85 19.53
CA CYS A 89 15.61 -20.06 20.36
C CYS A 89 14.33 -20.92 20.37
N ASP A 90 14.45 -22.10 19.74
CA ASP A 90 14.04 -23.41 20.26
C ASP A 90 12.63 -23.61 20.83
N LEU A 91 11.87 -24.56 20.26
CA LEU A 91 11.58 -25.84 20.95
C LEU A 91 10.65 -26.74 20.10
N MET A 92 11.13 -27.97 19.94
CA MET A 92 10.42 -29.15 19.48
C MET A 92 9.11 -29.40 20.25
N ALA A 93 8.05 -29.78 19.53
CA ALA A 93 6.99 -30.64 20.07
C ALA A 93 6.38 -31.46 18.92
N GLY A 94 7.08 -32.53 18.54
CA GLY A 94 6.45 -33.67 17.87
C GLY A 94 5.72 -34.50 18.90
N GLU A 95 4.40 -34.65 18.73
CA GLU A 95 3.59 -35.63 19.43
C GLU A 95 3.84 -37.03 18.84
N SER A 96 4.34 -37.91 19.70
CA SER A 96 4.00 -39.34 19.88
C SER A 96 3.37 -40.12 18.70
N VAL A 97 4.14 -41.02 18.09
CA VAL A 97 3.91 -42.49 18.05
C VAL A 97 5.25 -43.19 18.06
#